data_AF-X0TI62-F1
#
_entry.id   AF-X0TI62-F1
#
_cell.length_a   1.000
_cell.length_b   1.000
_cell.length_c   1.000
_cell.angle_alpha   90.00
_cell.angle_beta   90.00
_cell.angle_gamma   90.00
#
_symmetry.space_group_name_H-M   'P 1'
#
loop_
_entity.id
_entity.type
_entity.pdbx_description
1 polymer ?
#
loop_
_entity_poly.entity_id
_entity_poly.type
_entity_poly.pdbx_seq_one_letter_code
_entity_poly.pdbx_strand_id
1 'polypeptide(L)'
;ILHKGIKCLIGNGVVIDPESLLQEIENLKKKNIEIDDSLYIDFKAHVVLPYHKTLDEVKEMKRGKDKIGTTKRGIGPAYVDKIARTGIRIIDLIDEKLLPKKLENNLNEKNTIFEKLYGLKISNQEKKDILKKYREYGQLLKKYVTDVSLCLNQAINENKKILFEGAQGTLLDVDHGTFPYVTSSNPIAGGACIGTGVGPTKIDRVMGVTKAYTTRVGRGPFPTEMQGELEEYTRQKGGEFGATTGRPRRCGWFDAVLVNYAVRINGMDSMVLTKIDVL
;
A
#
# COMPACT_ATOMS: atom_id res chain seq x y z
N ILE A 1 3.98 -2.54 -16.01
CA ILE A 1 3.58 -3.93 -16.35
C ILE A 1 3.08 -4.10 -17.79
N LEU A 2 2.40 -3.11 -18.38
CA LEU A 2 1.84 -3.20 -19.74
C LEU A 2 2.86 -2.99 -20.88
N HIS A 3 4.11 -2.62 -20.56
CA HIS A 3 5.15 -2.35 -21.54
C HIS A 3 6.12 -3.51 -21.60
N LYS A 4 6.21 -4.15 -22.77
CA LYS A 4 7.13 -5.28 -22.99
C LYS A 4 8.57 -4.84 -22.74
N GLY A 5 9.34 -5.67 -22.03
CA GLY A 5 10.74 -5.42 -21.69
C GLY A 5 10.96 -4.51 -20.46
N ILE A 6 9.89 -4.01 -19.83
CA ILE A 6 9.99 -3.20 -18.61
C ILE A 6 9.81 -4.08 -17.37
N LYS A 7 10.86 -4.19 -16.55
CA LYS A 7 10.82 -4.88 -15.27
C LYS A 7 10.07 -4.04 -14.23
N CYS A 8 9.14 -4.66 -13.52
CA CYS A 8 8.32 -4.10 -12.46
C CYS A 8 8.70 -4.80 -11.15
N LEU A 9 9.19 -4.04 -10.17
CA LEU A 9 9.72 -4.57 -8.93
C LEU A 9 8.87 -4.08 -7.74
N ILE A 10 8.38 -5.00 -6.92
CA ILE A 10 7.70 -4.71 -5.66
C ILE A 10 8.75 -4.71 -4.55
N GLY A 11 9.12 -3.53 -4.05
CA GLY A 11 10.16 -3.37 -3.03
C GLY A 11 9.75 -3.84 -1.62
N ASN A 12 10.74 -3.98 -0.74
CA ASN A 12 10.57 -4.40 0.67
C ASN A 12 9.70 -3.47 1.53
N GLY A 13 9.43 -2.25 1.05
CA GLY A 13 8.54 -1.29 1.67
C GLY A 13 7.08 -1.74 1.68
N VAL A 14 6.67 -2.51 0.67
CA VAL A 14 5.27 -2.89 0.42
C VAL A 14 4.82 -4.01 1.39
N VAL A 15 3.58 -3.90 1.87
CA VAL A 15 2.84 -5.00 2.49
C VAL A 15 1.95 -5.64 1.43
N ILE A 16 2.18 -6.93 1.15
CA ILE A 16 1.57 -7.66 0.05
C ILE A 16 0.48 -8.57 0.59
N ASP A 17 -0.73 -8.43 0.07
CA ASP A 17 -1.77 -9.45 0.19
C ASP A 17 -1.59 -10.48 -0.94
N PRO A 18 -1.14 -11.72 -0.66
CA PRO A 18 -0.86 -12.70 -1.69
C PRO A 18 -2.09 -13.08 -2.51
N GLU A 19 -3.27 -13.09 -1.88
CA GLU A 19 -4.53 -13.40 -2.56
C GLU A 19 -4.86 -12.32 -3.59
N SER A 20 -4.78 -11.05 -3.18
CA SER A 20 -5.02 -9.91 -4.07
C SER A 20 -4.02 -9.86 -5.22
N LEU A 21 -2.73 -10.11 -4.94
CA LEU A 21 -1.69 -10.09 -5.96
C LEU A 21 -1.89 -11.21 -6.98
N LEU A 22 -2.20 -12.43 -6.54
CA LEU A 22 -2.46 -13.55 -7.44
C LEU A 22 -3.72 -13.31 -8.29
N GLN A 23 -4.78 -12.73 -7.71
CA GLN A 23 -5.97 -12.33 -8.47
C GLN A 23 -5.64 -11.29 -9.55
N GLU A 24 -4.80 -10.31 -9.23
CA GLU A 24 -4.36 -9.28 -10.19
C GLU A 24 -3.52 -9.87 -11.32
N ILE A 25 -2.60 -10.79 -11.00
CA ILE A 25 -1.81 -11.56 -11.97
C ILE A 25 -2.75 -12.34 -12.90
N GLU A 26 -3.71 -13.08 -12.37
CA GLU A 26 -4.65 -13.86 -13.18
C GLU A 26 -5.56 -12.98 -14.06
N ASN A 27 -5.98 -11.82 -13.56
CA ASN A 27 -6.78 -10.87 -14.34
C ASN A 27 -5.99 -10.27 -15.51
N LEU A 28 -4.70 -10.01 -15.33
CA LEU A 28 -3.82 -9.55 -16.39
C LEU A 28 -3.56 -10.66 -17.43
N LYS A 29 -3.32 -11.90 -16.99
CA LYS A 29 -3.18 -13.06 -17.90
C LYS A 29 -4.43 -13.30 -18.75
N LYS A 30 -5.63 -13.18 -18.18
CA LYS A 30 -6.92 -13.27 -18.92
C LYS A 30 -7.05 -12.22 -20.02
N LYS A 31 -6.30 -11.12 -19.92
CA LYS A 31 -6.22 -10.05 -20.93
C LYS A 31 -5.02 -10.22 -21.86
N ASN A 32 -4.38 -11.40 -21.87
CA ASN A 32 -3.21 -11.73 -22.68
C ASN A 32 -1.99 -10.83 -22.39
N ILE A 33 -1.83 -10.39 -21.15
CA ILE A 33 -0.65 -9.63 -20.71
C ILE A 33 0.37 -10.59 -20.12
N GLU A 34 1.58 -10.60 -20.69
CA GLU A 34 2.73 -11.39 -20.20
C GLU A 34 3.27 -10.78 -18.89
N ILE A 35 3.41 -11.58 -17.83
CA ILE A 35 3.81 -11.10 -16.48
C ILE A 35 5.08 -11.78 -15.98
N ASP A 36 5.27 -13.06 -16.34
CA ASP A 36 6.27 -13.94 -15.75
C ASP A 36 7.70 -13.38 -15.85
N ASP A 37 8.04 -12.70 -16.94
CA ASP A 37 9.36 -12.08 -17.14
C ASP A 37 9.43 -10.59 -16.76
N SER A 38 8.33 -10.03 -16.23
CA SER A 38 8.19 -8.59 -15.95
C SER A 38 7.95 -8.28 -14.47
N LEU A 39 7.48 -9.22 -13.65
CA LEU A 39 7.19 -8.99 -12.23
C LEU A 39 8.27 -9.60 -11.33
N TYR A 40 8.74 -8.80 -10.36
CA TYR A 40 9.68 -9.21 -9.34
C TYR A 40 9.23 -8.74 -7.96
N ILE A 41 9.41 -9.55 -6.92
CA ILE A 41 8.94 -9.29 -5.56
C ILE A 41 10.12 -9.41 -4.60
N ASP A 42 10.35 -8.38 -3.78
CA ASP A 42 11.40 -8.45 -2.77
C ASP A 42 11.06 -9.49 -1.71
N PHE A 43 11.99 -10.40 -1.44
CA PHE A 43 11.82 -11.43 -0.41
C PHE A 43 11.62 -10.87 1.00
N LYS A 44 11.99 -9.61 1.26
CA LYS A 44 11.81 -8.90 2.55
C LYS A 44 10.46 -8.17 2.65
N ALA A 45 9.66 -8.09 1.59
CA ALA A 45 8.32 -7.52 1.65
C ALA A 45 7.45 -8.29 2.66
N HIS A 46 6.57 -7.59 3.36
CA HIS A 46 5.74 -8.17 4.42
C HIS A 46 4.43 -8.70 3.86
N VAL A 47 3.84 -9.69 4.51
CA VAL A 47 2.61 -10.37 4.08
C VAL A 47 1.41 -9.90 4.89
N VAL A 48 0.37 -9.48 4.18
CA VAL A 48 -0.95 -9.26 4.76
C VAL A 48 -1.66 -10.61 4.90
N LEU A 49 -2.04 -10.96 6.13
CA LEU A 49 -2.75 -12.19 6.47
C LEU A 49 -4.21 -11.89 6.86
N PRO A 50 -5.11 -12.89 6.91
CA PRO A 50 -6.54 -12.65 7.14
C PRO A 50 -6.81 -11.97 8.49
N TYR A 51 -6.04 -12.31 9.53
CA TYR A 51 -6.15 -11.65 10.83
C TYR A 51 -5.80 -10.16 10.79
N HIS A 52 -4.98 -9.69 9.85
CA HIS A 52 -4.75 -8.25 9.66
C HIS A 52 -6.03 -7.56 9.16
N LYS A 53 -6.74 -8.16 8.20
CA LYS A 53 -8.00 -7.63 7.66
C LYS A 53 -9.06 -7.56 8.76
N THR A 54 -9.22 -8.65 9.52
CA THR A 54 -10.13 -8.70 10.67
C THR A 54 -9.77 -7.63 11.71
N LEU A 55 -8.48 -7.49 12.05
CA LEU A 55 -8.04 -6.51 13.05
C LEU A 55 -8.28 -5.06 12.60
N ASP A 56 -8.07 -4.77 11.32
CA ASP A 56 -8.34 -3.45 10.71
C ASP A 56 -9.82 -3.10 10.83
N GLU A 57 -10.70 -4.04 10.43
CA GLU A 57 -12.14 -3.87 10.50
C GLU A 57 -12.65 -3.67 11.93
N VAL A 58 -12.27 -4.53 12.88
CA VAL A 58 -12.76 -4.44 14.26
C VAL A 58 -12.24 -3.21 14.99
N LYS A 59 -11.01 -2.76 14.71
CA LYS A 59 -10.47 -1.52 15.26
C LYS A 59 -11.25 -0.31 14.74
N GLU A 60 -11.55 -0.27 13.44
CA GLU A 60 -12.39 0.79 12.87
C GLU A 60 -13.80 0.77 13.45
N MET A 61 -14.42 -0.41 13.60
CA MET A 61 -15.74 -0.50 14.23
C MET A 61 -15.74 0.08 15.64
N LYS A 62 -14.75 -0.29 16.47
CA LYS A 62 -14.61 0.20 17.84
C LYS A 62 -14.32 1.70 17.95
N ARG A 63 -13.61 2.29 16.98
CA ARG A 63 -13.40 3.74 16.94
C ARG A 63 -14.71 4.54 16.79
N GLY A 64 -15.79 3.91 16.34
CA GLY A 64 -17.12 4.54 16.31
C GLY A 64 -17.14 5.84 15.51
N LYS A 65 -17.29 6.98 16.20
CA LYS A 65 -17.28 8.32 15.58
C LYS A 65 -15.88 8.78 15.17
N ASP A 66 -14.81 8.17 15.69
CA ASP A 66 -13.42 8.56 15.42
C ASP A 66 -12.73 7.63 14.40
N LYS A 67 -13.53 6.98 13.54
CA LYS A 67 -13.04 6.15 12.43
C LYS A 67 -12.06 6.93 11.56
N ILE A 68 -10.96 6.28 11.18
CA ILE A 68 -10.02 6.86 10.19
C ILE A 68 -10.65 6.79 8.79
N GLY A 69 -11.39 5.72 8.51
CA GLY A 69 -11.89 5.36 7.19
C GLY A 69 -10.87 4.54 6.41
N THR A 70 -10.29 3.52 7.03
CA THR A 70 -9.31 2.64 6.38
C THR A 70 -9.93 1.88 5.20
N THR A 71 -9.07 1.33 4.33
CA THR A 71 -9.52 0.48 3.21
C THR A 71 -9.97 -0.91 3.66
N LYS A 72 -9.86 -1.22 4.97
CA LYS A 72 -10.14 -2.53 5.57
C LYS A 72 -9.35 -3.68 4.94
N ARG A 73 -8.18 -3.38 4.36
CA ARG A 73 -7.31 -4.37 3.71
C ARG A 73 -6.23 -4.90 4.64
N GLY A 74 -6.19 -4.51 5.91
CA GLY A 74 -5.18 -5.00 6.86
C GLY A 74 -3.83 -4.29 6.73
N ILE A 75 -3.78 -3.15 6.04
CA ILE A 75 -2.53 -2.40 5.78
C ILE A 75 -1.90 -1.95 7.10
N GLY A 76 -2.66 -1.25 7.94
CA GLY A 76 -2.17 -0.75 9.22
C GLY A 76 -1.68 -1.88 10.13
N PRO A 77 -2.50 -2.91 10.41
CA PRO A 77 -2.06 -4.08 11.19
C PRO A 77 -0.80 -4.77 10.64
N ALA A 78 -0.64 -4.91 9.33
CA ALA A 78 0.57 -5.51 8.75
C ALA A 78 1.82 -4.65 9.01
N TYR A 79 1.72 -3.33 8.91
CA TYR A 79 2.81 -2.42 9.27
C TYR A 79 3.10 -2.43 10.78
N VAL A 80 2.08 -2.59 11.64
CA VAL A 80 2.30 -2.78 13.08
C VAL A 80 3.13 -4.03 13.34
N ASP A 81 2.79 -5.17 12.72
CA ASP A 81 3.55 -6.42 12.91
C ASP A 81 4.98 -6.32 12.33
N LYS A 82 5.18 -5.56 11.24
CA LYS A 82 6.52 -5.21 10.72
C LYS A 82 7.36 -4.47 11.77
N ILE A 83 6.82 -3.40 12.35
CA ILE A 83 7.53 -2.58 13.35
C ILE A 83 7.71 -3.33 14.67
N ALA A 84 6.74 -4.18 15.04
CA ALA A 84 6.84 -5.06 16.21
C ALA A 84 7.86 -6.20 16.02
N ARG A 85 8.36 -6.42 14.80
CA ARG A 85 9.30 -7.49 14.41
C ARG A 85 8.68 -8.90 14.50
N THR A 86 7.36 -8.99 14.40
CA THR A 86 6.59 -10.25 14.42
C THR A 86 5.98 -10.59 13.06
N GLY A 87 6.04 -9.67 12.10
CA GLY A 87 5.49 -9.85 10.76
C GLY A 87 6.09 -11.01 9.98
N ILE A 88 5.25 -11.65 9.16
CA ILE A 88 5.66 -12.66 8.20
C ILE A 88 6.05 -11.95 6.89
N ARG A 89 7.21 -12.33 6.33
CA ARG A 89 7.72 -11.78 5.06
C ARG A 89 7.58 -12.79 3.92
N ILE A 90 7.78 -12.34 2.67
CA ILE A 90 7.74 -13.21 1.49
C ILE A 90 8.75 -14.36 1.60
N ILE A 91 9.96 -14.12 2.12
CA ILE A 91 10.95 -15.18 2.36
C ILE A 91 10.45 -16.24 3.36
N ASP A 92 9.66 -15.83 4.34
CA ASP A 92 9.06 -16.75 5.30
C ASP A 92 7.89 -17.52 4.66
N LEU A 93 7.11 -16.86 3.81
CA LEU A 93 5.95 -17.43 3.11
C LEU A 93 6.34 -18.57 2.15
N ILE A 94 7.47 -18.44 1.46
CA ILE A 94 7.97 -19.47 0.53
C ILE A 94 8.79 -20.57 1.21
N ASP A 95 9.05 -20.45 2.51
CA ASP A 95 9.78 -21.44 3.31
C ASP A 95 8.78 -22.37 4.04
N GLU A 96 8.78 -23.63 3.63
CA GLU A 96 7.85 -24.65 4.14
C GLU A 96 8.01 -24.96 5.63
N LYS A 97 9.21 -24.72 6.18
CA LYS A 97 9.56 -25.00 7.58
C LYS A 97 9.31 -23.77 8.47
N LEU A 98 9.62 -22.56 7.98
CA LEU A 98 9.48 -21.33 8.76
C LEU A 98 8.04 -20.83 8.84
N LEU A 99 7.27 -20.90 7.75
CA LEU A 99 5.90 -20.38 7.72
C LEU A 99 5.00 -20.97 8.83
N PRO A 100 4.93 -22.30 9.05
CA PRO A 100 4.07 -22.87 10.10
C PRO A 100 4.43 -22.34 11.49
N LYS A 101 5.71 -22.32 11.83
CA LYS A 101 6.20 -21.89 13.14
C LYS A 101 5.85 -20.43 13.41
N LYS A 102 6.11 -19.55 12.45
CA LYS A 102 5.80 -18.11 12.58
C LYS A 102 4.29 -17.86 12.62
N LEU A 103 3.55 -18.53 11.75
CA LEU A 103 2.11 -18.36 11.67
C LEU A 103 1.41 -18.86 12.94
N GLU A 104 1.83 -19.98 13.50
CA GLU A 104 1.30 -20.50 14.76
C GLU A 104 1.49 -19.51 15.92
N ASN A 105 2.71 -18.99 16.08
CA ASN A 105 3.01 -17.99 17.12
C ASN A 105 2.12 -16.75 16.97
N ASN A 106 2.04 -16.20 15.75
CA ASN A 106 1.23 -15.01 15.48
C ASN A 106 -0.25 -15.30 15.71
N LEU A 107 -0.79 -16.42 15.22
CA LEU A 107 -2.19 -16.78 15.41
C LEU A 107 -2.54 -17.01 16.88
N ASN A 108 -1.63 -17.54 17.69
CA ASN A 108 -1.85 -17.70 19.13
C ASN A 108 -1.95 -16.34 19.82
N GLU A 109 -1.01 -15.42 19.56
CA GLU A 109 -1.05 -14.05 20.09
C GLU A 109 -2.31 -13.30 19.62
N LYS A 110 -2.59 -13.31 18.30
CA LYS A 110 -3.75 -12.63 17.74
C LYS A 110 -5.06 -13.22 18.26
N ASN A 111 -5.14 -14.54 18.45
CA ASN A 111 -6.33 -15.16 19.04
C ASN A 111 -6.56 -14.69 20.48
N THR A 112 -5.52 -14.57 21.31
CA THR A 112 -5.65 -14.00 22.65
C THR A 112 -6.15 -12.55 22.60
N ILE A 113 -5.61 -11.74 21.69
CA ILE A 113 -6.05 -10.35 21.48
C ILE A 113 -7.52 -10.31 21.05
N PHE A 114 -7.90 -11.12 20.08
CA PHE A 114 -9.26 -11.19 19.57
C PHE A 114 -10.26 -11.63 20.64
N GLU A 115 -9.92 -12.64 21.43
CA GLU A 115 -10.80 -13.19 22.46
C GLU A 115 -10.97 -12.19 23.60
N LYS A 116 -9.85 -11.68 24.14
CA LYS A 116 -9.87 -10.82 25.33
C LYS A 116 -10.38 -9.42 25.05
N LEU A 117 -10.07 -8.86 23.89
CA LEU A 117 -10.45 -7.48 23.59
C LEU A 117 -11.72 -7.41 22.74
N TYR A 118 -11.94 -8.32 21.80
CA TYR A 118 -12.99 -8.17 20.78
C TYR A 118 -14.09 -9.23 20.85
N GLY A 119 -13.99 -10.22 21.75
CA GLY A 119 -14.96 -11.33 21.83
C GLY A 119 -14.97 -12.21 20.57
N LEU A 120 -13.87 -12.21 19.81
CA LEU A 120 -13.71 -13.01 18.59
C LEU A 120 -12.75 -14.17 18.84
N LYS A 121 -12.95 -15.28 18.14
CA LYS A 121 -12.09 -16.46 18.25
C LYS A 121 -11.74 -17.00 16.87
N ILE A 122 -10.47 -17.30 16.66
CA ILE A 122 -10.00 -18.02 15.49
C ILE A 122 -10.04 -19.52 15.83
N SER A 123 -10.92 -20.26 15.17
CA SER A 123 -11.03 -21.71 15.36
C SER A 123 -9.76 -22.43 14.89
N ASN A 124 -9.52 -23.64 15.44
CA ASN A 124 -8.40 -24.47 15.00
C ASN A 124 -8.49 -24.85 13.52
N GLN A 125 -9.70 -24.96 12.96
CA GLN A 125 -9.91 -25.23 11.55
C GLN A 125 -9.47 -24.02 10.70
N GLU A 126 -9.88 -22.80 11.07
CA GLU A 126 -9.44 -21.59 10.38
C GLU A 126 -7.92 -21.44 10.40
N LYS A 127 -7.25 -21.73 11.52
CA LYS A 127 -5.77 -21.71 11.59
C LYS A 127 -5.14 -22.65 10.55
N LYS A 128 -5.67 -23.87 10.40
CA LYS A 128 -5.21 -24.86 9.41
C LYS A 128 -5.48 -24.39 7.98
N ASP A 129 -6.65 -23.80 7.73
CA ASP A 129 -7.04 -23.30 6.41
C ASP A 129 -6.16 -22.13 5.97
N ILE A 130 -5.86 -21.20 6.88
CA ILE A 130 -4.91 -20.10 6.63
C ILE A 130 -3.54 -20.67 6.26
N LEU A 131 -3.01 -21.62 7.04
CA LEU A 131 -1.71 -22.22 6.76
C LEU A 131 -1.67 -22.89 5.37
N LYS A 132 -2.70 -23.70 5.05
CA LYS A 132 -2.79 -24.39 3.77
C LYS A 132 -2.83 -23.39 2.60
N LYS A 133 -3.73 -22.41 2.67
CA LYS A 133 -3.94 -21.40 1.64
C LYS A 133 -2.69 -20.54 1.40
N TYR A 134 -2.05 -20.09 2.47
CA TYR A 134 -0.87 -19.21 2.36
C TYR A 134 0.40 -19.98 1.94
N ARG A 135 0.50 -21.27 2.25
CA ARG A 135 1.54 -22.13 1.65
C ARG A 135 1.39 -22.22 0.13
N GLU A 136 0.17 -22.47 -0.35
CA GLU A 136 -0.11 -22.52 -1.79
C GLU A 136 0.24 -21.18 -2.48
N TYR A 137 -0.13 -20.06 -1.86
CA TYR A 137 0.24 -18.73 -2.36
C TYR A 137 1.75 -18.50 -2.39
N GLY A 138 2.48 -18.95 -1.37
CA GLY A 138 3.93 -18.94 -1.36
C GLY A 138 4.52 -19.68 -2.56
N GLN A 139 4.04 -20.88 -2.86
CA GLN A 139 4.54 -21.67 -4.00
C GLN A 139 4.27 -20.97 -5.35
N LEU A 140 3.06 -20.42 -5.53
CA LEU A 140 2.70 -19.69 -6.76
C LEU A 140 3.53 -18.41 -6.95
N LEU A 141 3.86 -17.71 -5.86
CA LEU A 141 4.62 -16.47 -5.90
C LEU A 141 6.14 -16.69 -5.97
N LYS A 142 6.64 -17.87 -5.58
CA LYS A 142 8.07 -18.19 -5.46
C LYS A 142 8.89 -17.81 -6.69
N LYS A 143 8.34 -18.00 -7.89
CA LYS A 143 9.03 -17.69 -9.16
C LYS A 143 9.30 -16.20 -9.39
N TYR A 144 8.56 -15.30 -8.74
CA TYR A 144 8.76 -13.85 -8.85
C TYR A 144 9.70 -13.31 -7.77
N VAL A 145 10.10 -14.12 -6.77
CA VAL A 145 10.82 -13.63 -5.60
C VAL A 145 12.30 -13.40 -5.93
N THR A 146 12.82 -12.21 -5.61
CA THR A 146 14.22 -11.82 -5.83
C THR A 146 14.71 -10.83 -4.78
N ASP A 147 16.01 -10.49 -4.82
CA ASP A 147 16.57 -9.35 -4.09
C ASP A 147 16.38 -8.06 -4.90
N VAL A 148 15.30 -7.32 -4.64
CA VAL A 148 14.98 -6.09 -5.39
C VAL A 148 16.04 -5.01 -5.14
N SER A 149 16.55 -4.92 -3.90
CA SER A 149 17.64 -3.99 -3.57
C SER A 149 18.88 -4.24 -4.43
N LEU A 150 19.28 -5.50 -4.60
CA LEU A 150 20.40 -5.85 -5.47
C LEU A 150 20.09 -5.52 -6.93
N CYS A 151 18.93 -5.92 -7.44
CA CYS A 151 18.52 -5.64 -8.82
C CYS A 151 18.54 -4.15 -9.15
N LEU A 152 18.02 -3.30 -8.26
CA LEU A 152 17.99 -1.85 -8.45
C LEU A 152 19.40 -1.26 -8.40
N ASN A 153 20.23 -1.65 -7.43
CA ASN A 153 21.58 -1.11 -7.34
C ASN A 153 22.47 -1.55 -8.52
N GLN A 154 22.29 -2.75 -9.05
CA GLN A 154 22.92 -3.18 -10.30
C GLN A 154 22.44 -2.35 -11.49
N ALA A 155 21.13 -2.14 -11.62
CA ALA A 155 20.56 -1.29 -12.67
C ALA A 155 21.09 0.15 -12.61
N ILE A 156 21.26 0.71 -11.42
CA ILE A 156 21.88 2.03 -11.22
C ILE A 156 23.34 2.02 -11.69
N ASN A 157 24.12 1.02 -11.29
CA ASN A 157 25.53 0.91 -11.72
C ASN A 157 25.69 0.73 -13.24
N GLU A 158 24.69 0.15 -13.88
CA GLU A 158 24.59 0.00 -15.34
C GLU A 158 23.97 1.22 -16.05
N ASN A 159 23.74 2.33 -15.33
CA ASN A 159 23.09 3.55 -15.84
C ASN A 159 21.71 3.31 -16.48
N LYS A 160 20.96 2.32 -16.00
CA LYS A 160 19.58 2.07 -16.46
C LYS A 160 18.62 3.09 -15.86
N LYS A 161 17.60 3.44 -16.62
CA LYS A 161 16.51 4.31 -16.16
C LYS A 161 15.58 3.52 -15.23
N ILE A 162 15.32 4.09 -14.06
CA ILE A 162 14.44 3.51 -13.03
C ILE A 162 13.38 4.56 -12.68
N LEU A 163 12.13 4.11 -12.57
CA LEU A 163 11.02 4.92 -12.10
C LEU A 163 10.48 4.31 -10.81
N PHE A 164 10.45 5.10 -9.73
CA PHE A 164 9.77 4.72 -8.50
C PHE A 164 8.33 5.23 -8.54
N GLU A 165 7.37 4.30 -8.49
CA GLU A 165 5.95 4.63 -8.45
C GLU A 165 5.48 4.77 -6.99
N GLY A 166 5.09 5.98 -6.60
CA GLY A 166 4.62 6.29 -5.25
C GLY A 166 3.15 5.94 -5.02
N ALA A 167 2.85 5.47 -3.81
CA ALA A 167 1.51 5.41 -3.26
C ALA A 167 1.57 5.67 -1.75
N GLN A 168 0.66 6.40 -1.11
CA GLN A 168 -0.41 7.26 -1.62
C GLN A 168 0.13 8.67 -1.92
N GLY A 169 -0.36 9.72 -1.26
CA GLY A 169 0.14 11.10 -1.40
C GLY A 169 0.75 11.63 -0.09
N THR A 170 1.54 12.70 -0.17
CA THR A 170 2.30 13.27 0.98
C THR A 170 1.43 13.55 2.21
N LEU A 171 0.19 14.02 2.05
CA LEU A 171 -0.65 14.34 3.20
C LEU A 171 -1.32 13.12 3.87
N LEU A 172 -1.09 11.93 3.29
CA LEU A 172 -1.42 10.65 3.90
C LEU A 172 -0.18 9.96 4.49
N ASP A 173 0.99 10.61 4.46
CA ASP A 173 2.19 10.11 5.11
C ASP A 173 2.00 9.95 6.62
N VAL A 174 2.54 8.87 7.20
CA VAL A 174 2.37 8.58 8.63
C VAL A 174 3.00 9.64 9.53
N ASP A 175 4.09 10.29 9.07
CA ASP A 175 4.83 11.30 9.81
C ASP A 175 4.46 12.72 9.36
N HIS A 176 4.31 12.92 8.05
CA HIS A 176 4.15 14.23 7.42
C HIS A 176 2.72 14.53 6.95
N GLY A 177 1.78 13.61 7.19
CA GLY A 177 0.38 13.76 6.81
C GLY A 177 -0.49 14.38 7.89
N THR A 178 -1.79 14.42 7.62
CA THR A 178 -2.80 14.90 8.59
C THR A 178 -3.10 13.85 9.67
N PHE A 179 -2.11 13.49 10.48
CA PHE A 179 -2.24 12.47 11.54
C PHE A 179 -3.41 12.79 12.49
N PRO A 180 -4.24 11.82 12.90
CA PRO A 180 -4.13 10.37 12.65
C PRO A 180 -4.78 9.89 11.34
N TYR A 181 -5.30 10.78 10.51
CA TYR A 181 -6.03 10.44 9.27
C TYR A 181 -5.09 10.23 8.09
N VAL A 182 -4.21 9.26 8.23
CA VAL A 182 -3.08 8.96 7.34
C VAL A 182 -3.01 7.45 7.05
N THR A 183 -2.16 7.05 6.10
CA THR A 183 -1.76 5.66 5.93
C THR A 183 -0.70 5.28 6.97
N SER A 184 -0.30 4.02 7.01
CA SER A 184 0.73 3.51 7.95
C SER A 184 2.11 3.35 7.29
N SER A 185 2.37 4.11 6.24
CA SER A 185 3.63 4.10 5.47
C SER A 185 4.04 5.51 5.09
N ASN A 186 5.16 5.63 4.37
CA ASN A 186 5.70 6.91 3.91
C ASN A 186 5.59 7.06 2.38
N PRO A 187 4.55 7.72 1.84
CA PRO A 187 4.40 8.02 0.42
C PRO A 187 5.35 9.10 -0.11
N ILE A 188 6.08 9.79 0.77
CA ILE A 188 7.05 10.81 0.36
C ILE A 188 8.22 10.18 -0.42
N ALA A 189 8.98 11.00 -1.16
CA ALA A 189 10.11 10.55 -1.98
C ALA A 189 11.15 9.74 -1.18
N GLY A 190 11.41 10.10 0.09
CA GLY A 190 12.28 9.33 0.98
C GLY A 190 11.81 7.87 1.22
N GLY A 191 10.51 7.61 1.09
CA GLY A 191 9.93 6.28 1.14
C GLY A 191 10.48 5.33 0.06
N ALA A 192 10.88 5.85 -1.10
CA ALA A 192 11.51 5.06 -2.15
C ALA A 192 12.83 4.44 -1.66
N CYS A 193 13.60 5.17 -0.86
CA CYS A 193 14.90 4.70 -0.37
C CYS A 193 14.73 3.52 0.60
N ILE A 194 13.98 3.74 1.68
CA ILE A 194 13.75 2.71 2.71
C ILE A 194 12.87 1.55 2.20
N GLY A 195 12.06 1.81 1.18
CA GLY A 195 11.14 0.83 0.59
C GLY A 195 11.77 -0.05 -0.49
N THR A 196 12.99 0.25 -0.94
CA THR A 196 13.64 -0.50 -2.02
C THR A 196 15.12 -0.80 -1.81
N GLY A 197 15.78 -0.22 -0.80
CA GLY A 197 17.22 -0.42 -0.55
C GLY A 197 18.12 0.42 -1.46
N VAL A 198 17.61 1.52 -2.00
CA VAL A 198 18.38 2.49 -2.77
C VAL A 198 18.82 3.64 -1.85
N GLY A 199 20.10 4.00 -1.91
CA GLY A 199 20.65 5.10 -1.11
C GLY A 199 20.05 6.45 -1.51
N PRO A 200 19.84 7.39 -0.57
CA PRO A 200 19.18 8.67 -0.85
C PRO A 200 19.95 9.53 -1.87
N THR A 201 21.27 9.40 -1.95
CA THR A 201 22.11 10.11 -2.93
C THR A 201 21.99 9.58 -4.36
N LYS A 202 21.22 8.51 -4.58
CA LYS A 202 20.99 7.89 -5.90
C LYS A 202 19.62 8.24 -6.49
N ILE A 203 18.88 9.15 -5.88
CA ILE A 203 17.63 9.68 -6.43
C ILE A 203 17.96 10.95 -7.21
N ASP A 204 17.82 10.89 -8.54
CA ASP A 204 18.19 12.01 -9.40
C ASP A 204 17.13 13.11 -9.46
N ARG A 205 15.85 12.73 -9.48
CA ARG A 205 14.72 13.66 -9.62
C ARG A 205 13.46 13.15 -8.92
N VAL A 206 12.65 14.08 -8.44
CA VAL A 206 11.33 13.87 -7.86
C VAL A 206 10.28 14.66 -8.64
N MET A 207 9.32 13.94 -9.20
CA MET A 207 8.16 14.51 -9.91
C MET A 207 6.91 14.44 -9.02
N GLY A 208 6.38 15.60 -8.64
CA GLY A 208 5.11 15.69 -7.93
C GLY A 208 3.92 15.57 -8.88
N VAL A 209 2.90 14.82 -8.51
CA VAL A 209 1.62 14.78 -9.24
C VAL A 209 0.55 15.42 -8.38
N THR A 210 -0.12 16.44 -8.92
CA THR A 210 -1.25 17.08 -8.27
C THR A 210 -2.42 17.23 -9.24
N LYS A 211 -3.63 17.34 -8.70
CA LYS A 211 -4.83 17.65 -9.48
C LYS A 211 -5.09 19.15 -9.46
N ALA A 212 -5.83 19.65 -10.43
CA ALA A 212 -6.30 21.05 -10.48
C ALA A 212 -7.26 21.42 -9.33
N TYR A 213 -7.71 20.43 -8.56
CA TYR A 213 -8.55 20.54 -7.37
C TYR A 213 -8.13 19.44 -6.39
N THR A 214 -8.50 19.56 -5.12
CA THR A 214 -8.12 18.58 -4.10
C THR A 214 -9.22 17.55 -3.87
N THR A 215 -8.83 16.33 -3.51
CA THR A 215 -9.79 15.26 -3.18
C THR A 215 -9.32 14.47 -1.98
N ARG A 216 -10.24 14.08 -1.09
CA ARG A 216 -9.94 13.25 0.07
C ARG A 216 -10.85 12.03 0.14
N VAL A 217 -10.23 10.85 0.27
CA VAL A 217 -10.91 9.60 0.63
C VAL A 217 -10.81 9.45 2.15
N GLY A 218 -11.91 9.07 2.80
CA GLY A 218 -11.92 8.87 4.26
C GLY A 218 -12.15 10.16 5.04
N ARG A 219 -11.88 10.10 6.35
CA ARG A 219 -12.08 11.24 7.26
C ARG A 219 -10.82 12.11 7.37
N GLY A 220 -10.92 13.18 8.13
CA GLY A 220 -9.82 14.08 8.48
C GLY A 220 -10.01 15.51 7.97
N PRO A 221 -9.14 16.44 8.42
CA PRO A 221 -9.22 17.84 8.05
C PRO A 221 -9.17 18.04 6.53
N PHE A 222 -9.98 18.96 6.03
CA PHE A 222 -9.98 19.33 4.62
C PHE A 222 -10.36 20.82 4.49
N PRO A 223 -9.38 21.73 4.65
CA PRO A 223 -9.65 23.17 4.75
C PRO A 223 -10.33 23.77 3.52
N THR A 224 -10.01 23.26 2.33
CA THR A 224 -10.53 23.76 1.05
C THR A 224 -11.73 22.97 0.53
N GLU A 225 -12.36 22.12 1.35
CA GLU A 225 -13.52 21.34 0.95
C GLU A 225 -14.64 22.24 0.42
N MET A 226 -15.13 21.93 -0.77
CA MET A 226 -16.27 22.59 -1.38
C MET A 226 -17.57 22.07 -0.75
N GLN A 227 -18.64 22.84 -0.86
CA GLN A 227 -19.95 22.45 -0.36
C GLN A 227 -21.02 22.59 -1.44
N GLY A 228 -22.10 21.82 -1.29
CA GLY A 228 -23.29 21.92 -2.14
C GLY A 228 -23.04 21.46 -3.58
N GLU A 229 -23.70 22.14 -4.52
CA GLU A 229 -23.76 21.75 -5.93
C GLU A 229 -22.38 21.70 -6.61
N LEU A 230 -21.48 22.61 -6.24
CA LEU A 230 -20.15 22.66 -6.83
C LEU A 230 -19.29 21.44 -6.46
N GLU A 231 -19.42 20.96 -5.22
CA GLU A 231 -18.72 19.75 -4.78
C GLU A 231 -19.22 18.53 -5.57
N GLU A 232 -20.54 18.41 -5.74
CA GLU A 232 -21.16 17.31 -6.46
C GLU A 232 -20.81 17.35 -7.96
N TYR A 233 -20.84 18.54 -8.58
CA TYR A 233 -20.40 18.74 -9.96
C TYR A 233 -18.96 18.27 -10.16
N THR A 234 -18.04 18.74 -9.31
CA THR A 234 -16.62 18.40 -9.37
C THR A 234 -16.41 16.89 -9.19
N ARG A 235 -17.15 16.29 -8.24
CA ARG A 235 -17.09 14.86 -7.96
C ARG A 235 -17.55 14.03 -9.15
N GLN A 236 -18.68 14.38 -9.77
CA GLN A 236 -19.23 13.67 -10.92
C GLN A 236 -18.33 13.82 -12.16
N LYS A 237 -18.01 15.07 -12.55
CA LYS A 237 -17.18 15.35 -13.73
C LYS A 237 -15.77 14.76 -13.59
N GLY A 238 -15.22 14.79 -12.38
CA GLY A 238 -13.93 14.18 -12.07
C GLY A 238 -13.95 12.65 -11.87
N GLY A 239 -15.11 12.00 -11.85
CA GLY A 239 -15.22 10.57 -11.53
C GLY A 239 -14.62 10.22 -10.16
N GLU A 240 -14.83 11.07 -9.15
CA GLU A 240 -14.15 10.98 -7.85
C GLU A 240 -14.81 10.00 -6.89
N PHE A 241 -14.69 8.72 -7.26
CA PHE A 241 -15.13 7.58 -6.48
C PHE A 241 -13.95 6.65 -6.17
N GLY A 242 -14.03 5.92 -5.06
CA GLY A 242 -13.02 4.93 -4.69
C GLY A 242 -13.00 3.79 -5.70
N ALA A 243 -11.84 3.50 -6.31
CA ALA A 243 -11.73 2.49 -7.37
C ALA A 243 -12.16 1.07 -6.96
N THR A 244 -12.07 0.74 -5.67
CA THR A 244 -12.51 -0.56 -5.14
C THR A 244 -13.82 -0.47 -4.37
N THR A 245 -13.99 0.57 -3.54
CA THR A 245 -15.13 0.67 -2.63
C THR A 245 -16.32 1.40 -3.21
N GLY A 246 -16.16 2.10 -4.34
CA GLY A 246 -17.16 3.01 -4.90
C GLY A 246 -17.45 4.24 -4.04
N ARG A 247 -16.75 4.41 -2.91
CA ARG A 247 -17.06 5.48 -1.95
C ARG A 247 -16.82 6.86 -2.57
N PRO A 248 -17.76 7.82 -2.46
CA PRO A 248 -17.55 9.17 -2.96
C PRO A 248 -16.41 9.84 -2.21
N ARG A 249 -15.58 10.59 -2.94
CA ARG A 249 -14.53 11.41 -2.36
C ARG A 249 -15.08 12.79 -2.06
N ARG A 250 -14.58 13.37 -0.97
CA ARG A 250 -14.76 14.79 -0.69
C ARG A 250 -13.94 15.57 -1.71
N CYS A 251 -14.49 16.65 -2.27
CA CYS A 251 -13.80 17.49 -3.25
C CYS A 251 -13.59 18.90 -2.71
N GLY A 252 -12.48 19.52 -3.07
CA GLY A 252 -12.07 20.82 -2.56
C GLY A 252 -11.31 21.63 -3.58
N TRP A 253 -11.16 22.92 -3.35
CA TRP A 253 -10.31 23.78 -4.19
C TRP A 253 -8.86 23.35 -4.16
N PHE A 254 -8.10 23.73 -5.19
CA PHE A 254 -6.65 23.60 -5.17
C PHE A 254 -6.08 24.29 -3.92
N ASP A 255 -5.23 23.57 -3.17
CA ASP A 255 -4.62 24.09 -1.97
C ASP A 255 -3.11 24.28 -2.20
N ALA A 256 -2.74 25.52 -2.55
CA ALA A 256 -1.35 25.88 -2.81
C ALA A 256 -0.47 25.78 -1.57
N VAL A 257 -1.02 25.94 -0.36
CA VAL A 257 -0.25 25.82 0.88
C VAL A 257 0.17 24.38 1.09
N LEU A 258 -0.77 23.44 0.90
CA LEU A 258 -0.50 22.01 0.97
C LEU A 258 0.46 21.53 -0.14
N VAL A 259 0.34 22.09 -1.34
CA VAL A 259 1.27 21.78 -2.44
C VAL A 259 2.67 22.31 -2.13
N ASN A 260 2.82 23.53 -1.63
CA ASN A 260 4.12 24.08 -1.24
C ASN A 260 4.75 23.28 -0.09
N TYR A 261 3.94 22.81 0.87
CA TYR A 261 4.39 21.87 1.90
C TYR A 261 4.94 20.59 1.28
N ALA A 262 4.22 19.99 0.34
CA ALA A 262 4.65 18.77 -0.35
C ALA A 262 5.94 18.98 -1.15
N VAL A 263 6.10 20.12 -1.83
CA VAL A 263 7.34 20.48 -2.54
C VAL A 263 8.53 20.44 -1.59
N ARG A 264 8.42 21.06 -0.41
CA ARG A 264 9.49 21.08 0.60
C ARG A 264 9.82 19.69 1.14
N ILE A 265 8.81 18.89 1.49
CA ILE A 265 9.03 17.57 2.11
C ILE A 265 9.68 16.57 1.14
N ASN A 266 9.36 16.67 -0.15
CA ASN A 266 9.83 15.70 -1.14
C ASN A 266 11.06 16.18 -1.92
N GLY A 267 11.43 17.46 -1.83
CA GLY A 267 12.46 18.04 -2.70
C GLY A 267 12.06 17.95 -4.17
N MET A 268 10.83 18.36 -4.51
CA MET A 268 10.30 18.19 -5.87
C MET A 268 11.03 19.07 -6.89
N ASP A 269 11.46 18.48 -8.00
CA ASP A 269 12.06 19.17 -9.15
C ASP A 269 11.02 19.63 -10.18
N SER A 270 9.91 18.92 -10.25
CA SER A 270 8.90 19.11 -11.28
C SER A 270 7.51 18.74 -10.76
N MET A 271 6.48 19.24 -11.45
CA MET A 271 5.10 18.98 -11.11
C MET A 271 4.27 18.68 -12.36
N VAL A 272 3.40 17.68 -12.27
CA VAL A 272 2.37 17.39 -13.27
C VAL A 272 1.03 17.80 -12.70
N LEU A 273 0.40 18.79 -13.33
CA LEU A 273 -0.95 19.22 -13.02
C LEU A 273 -1.95 18.42 -13.86
N THR A 274 -2.84 17.69 -13.20
CA THR A 274 -3.80 16.79 -13.83
C THR A 274 -5.24 17.26 -13.65
N LYS A 275 -6.15 16.75 -14.48
CA LYS A 275 -7.60 17.00 -14.39
C LYS A 275 -8.00 18.48 -14.45
N ILE A 276 -7.32 19.26 -15.28
CA ILE A 276 -7.66 20.67 -15.55
C ILE A 276 -9.03 20.75 -16.25
N ASP A 277 -9.35 19.76 -17.09
CA ASP A 277 -10.61 19.61 -17.81
C ASP A 277 -11.86 19.48 -16.92
N VAL A 278 -11.67 19.19 -15.61
CA VAL A 278 -12.76 19.11 -14.63
C VAL A 278 -13.24 20.49 -14.20
N LEU A 279 -12.36 21.50 -14.22
CA LEU A 279 -12.74 22.89 -13.99
C LEU A 279 -13.48 23.48 -15.20
#